data_AF-G3Y3E7-F1
#
_entry.id   AF-G3Y3E7-F1
#
_cell.length_a   1.000
_cell.length_b   1.000
_cell.length_c   1.000
_cell.angle_alpha   90.00
_cell.angle_beta   90.00
_cell.angle_gamma   90.00
#
_symmetry.space_group_name_H-M   'P 1'
#
loop_
_entity.id
_entity.type
_entity.pdbx_description
1 polymer ?
#
loop_
_entity_poly.entity_id
_entity_poly.type
_entity_poly.pdbx_seq_one_letter_code
_entity_poly.pdbx_strand_id
1 'polypeptide(L)'
;MPIFEYSPLDQGPFSTRILRLLPSKDRAAPIECQLSNLSLRDDIAQEYDALSYVWGDEADGQLRGHRVERTLWVDAICIDQNNVGEKEKQIQNMARIYEQASQVIVWLGEEADDSTQALEAIRVAAESVYSGEDSNPPSGSVPIEGIKSLFLRGWFYRMWILCGPVRMSGYTFATGIEAYRSYAGPSVMSTTHLIREAIFRPQYGTHPMKKLTLSELIDMHHTNEASILHDKIYALLGLSSDSHEAPGLLPNYELSWEQLFQRLIWFLLNKQISVKTWPGTEFASIQSSGRILGFVVTTEDKHTKTILQVLLTGVGLRDEGYKRLWKVKWTIRKSVGLIKSGDIICLLKGVSYPSVIRYADGCFRVIVLRAVLQKMNGEDSADFQQVLSENNRPALNFHLVWSWREQLSPSLGVLDLAAEALGTKSTIEKVLWDTNVAMHETAYNRKGMYWPAMLATEDIFRLFTERLGSWHPKTRMTLYSVALLYSKANIGDKAIPLLFDRTKARDILRRMCGLQYGENLSSLVGRNYFHRKYIDEPDFVSGNMEIPISIRLEALSKLKDLLREFEHRPPLRLQPLF
;
A
#
# COMPACT_ATOMS: atom_id res chain seq x y z
N MET A 1 -13.79 -45.30 -5.30
CA MET A 1 -13.28 -45.48 -3.93
C MET A 1 -14.34 -44.94 -2.98
N PRO A 2 -14.58 -45.55 -1.80
CA PRO A 2 -15.41 -44.93 -0.78
C PRO A 2 -14.81 -43.56 -0.42
N ILE A 3 -15.68 -42.56 -0.26
CA ILE A 3 -15.27 -41.22 0.18
C ILE A 3 -14.79 -41.35 1.63
N PHE A 4 -13.61 -40.82 1.93
CA PHE A 4 -13.11 -40.77 3.31
C PHE A 4 -14.03 -39.87 4.14
N GLU A 5 -14.56 -40.39 5.24
CA GLU A 5 -15.38 -39.62 6.17
C GLU A 5 -14.53 -39.10 7.34
N TYR A 6 -14.53 -37.78 7.53
CA TYR A 6 -13.82 -37.15 8.63
C TYR A 6 -14.47 -37.45 9.98
N SER A 7 -13.67 -37.88 10.96
CA SER A 7 -14.10 -37.92 12.36
C SER A 7 -14.18 -36.49 12.90
N PRO A 8 -15.26 -36.07 13.59
CA PRO A 8 -15.36 -34.73 14.18
C PRO A 8 -14.16 -34.41 15.07
N LEU A 9 -13.64 -33.18 14.96
CA LEU A 9 -12.66 -32.66 15.91
C LEU A 9 -13.30 -32.49 17.29
N ASP A 10 -12.53 -32.70 18.35
CA ASP A 10 -12.97 -32.41 19.72
C ASP A 10 -13.46 -30.96 19.80
N GLN A 11 -14.59 -30.71 20.48
CA GLN A 11 -15.31 -29.42 20.48
C GLN A 11 -14.54 -28.20 21.03
N GLY A 12 -13.26 -28.36 21.38
CA GLY A 12 -12.39 -27.27 21.83
C GLY A 12 -11.90 -26.39 20.67
N PRO A 13 -11.58 -25.11 20.92
CA PRO A 13 -11.10 -24.19 19.88
C PRO A 13 -9.67 -24.47 19.40
N PHE A 14 -8.93 -25.36 20.07
CA PHE A 14 -7.49 -25.60 19.85
C PHE A 14 -7.20 -27.05 19.52
N SER A 15 -7.78 -27.55 18.43
CA SER A 15 -7.53 -28.90 17.91
C SER A 15 -7.38 -28.85 16.39
N THR A 16 -6.57 -29.76 15.85
CA THR A 16 -6.43 -30.02 14.41
C THR A 16 -6.27 -31.53 14.20
N ARG A 17 -6.26 -32.01 12.96
CA ARG A 17 -5.77 -33.35 12.64
C ARG A 17 -4.31 -33.29 12.20
N ILE A 18 -3.60 -34.41 12.36
CA ILE A 18 -2.26 -34.65 11.82
C ILE A 18 -2.26 -35.93 11.01
N LEU A 19 -1.46 -35.93 9.94
CA LEU A 19 -1.30 -37.03 9.00
C LEU A 19 -0.03 -37.81 9.32
N ARG A 20 -0.16 -39.07 9.70
CA ARG A 20 0.96 -40.02 9.80
C ARG A 20 1.10 -40.75 8.47
N LEU A 21 2.13 -40.40 7.72
CA LEU A 21 2.47 -41.01 6.43
C LEU A 21 3.30 -42.28 6.66
N LEU A 22 2.80 -43.43 6.22
CA LEU A 22 3.45 -44.72 6.42
C LEU A 22 4.59 -44.93 5.40
N PRO A 23 5.73 -45.53 5.81
CA PRO A 23 6.86 -45.75 4.92
C PRO A 23 6.59 -46.89 3.93
N SER A 24 7.19 -46.79 2.75
CA SER A 24 7.22 -47.89 1.76
C SER A 24 8.59 -47.97 1.10
N LYS A 25 9.07 -49.19 0.86
CA LYS A 25 10.31 -49.42 0.10
C LYS A 25 10.11 -49.19 -1.40
N ASP A 26 8.89 -49.43 -1.89
CA ASP A 26 8.51 -49.19 -3.27
C ASP A 26 7.89 -47.79 -3.39
N ARG A 27 8.51 -46.94 -4.20
CA ARG A 27 8.02 -45.57 -4.48
C ARG A 27 6.74 -45.57 -5.32
N ALA A 28 6.49 -46.62 -6.10
CA ALA A 28 5.27 -46.77 -6.91
C ALA A 28 4.11 -47.39 -6.13
N ALA A 29 4.35 -47.94 -4.93
CA ALA A 29 3.28 -48.48 -4.09
C ALA A 29 2.28 -47.37 -3.69
N PRO A 30 0.98 -47.70 -3.55
CA PRO A 30 -0.03 -46.74 -3.07
C PRO A 30 0.40 -46.04 -1.78
N ILE A 31 -0.01 -44.78 -1.63
CA ILE A 31 0.25 -44.02 -0.40
C ILE A 31 -0.70 -44.52 0.68
N GLU A 32 -0.15 -44.94 1.81
CA GLU A 32 -0.90 -45.29 3.01
C GLU A 32 -0.63 -44.27 4.12
N CYS A 33 -1.69 -43.82 4.78
CA CYS A 33 -1.60 -42.82 5.83
C CYS A 33 -2.69 -43.01 6.89
N GLN A 34 -2.47 -42.44 8.07
CA GLN A 34 -3.41 -42.41 9.17
C GLN A 34 -3.65 -40.97 9.61
N LEU A 35 -4.88 -40.64 9.96
CA LEU A 35 -5.26 -39.32 10.44
C LEU A 35 -5.62 -39.41 11.92
N SER A 36 -5.06 -38.54 12.76
CA SER A 36 -5.35 -38.49 14.19
C SER A 36 -5.56 -37.06 14.69
N ASN A 37 -6.34 -36.89 15.75
CA ASN A 37 -6.56 -35.59 16.37
C ASN A 37 -5.31 -35.17 17.17
N LEU A 38 -4.95 -33.89 17.06
CA LEU A 38 -3.89 -33.20 17.77
C LEU A 38 -4.50 -32.04 18.57
N SER A 39 -4.20 -31.98 19.87
CA SER A 39 -4.48 -30.81 20.70
C SER A 39 -3.38 -29.78 20.48
N LEU A 40 -3.76 -28.54 20.17
CA LEU A 40 -2.82 -27.42 20.04
C LEU A 40 -2.52 -26.74 21.39
N ARG A 41 -3.03 -27.27 22.51
CA ARG A 41 -2.78 -26.70 23.85
C ARG A 41 -1.30 -26.87 24.24
N ASP A 42 -0.80 -25.94 25.06
CA ASP A 42 0.63 -25.80 25.37
C ASP A 42 1.19 -26.86 26.35
N ASP A 43 0.40 -27.89 26.66
CA ASP A 43 0.70 -28.91 27.67
C ASP A 43 1.42 -30.15 27.10
N ILE A 44 1.41 -30.37 25.78
CA ILE A 44 2.11 -31.50 25.14
C ILE A 44 2.74 -31.07 23.81
N ALA A 45 4.06 -30.98 23.76
CA ALA A 45 4.79 -30.79 22.51
C ALA A 45 4.74 -32.10 21.70
N GLN A 46 3.87 -32.16 20.70
CA GLN A 46 3.85 -33.24 19.71
C GLN A 46 4.58 -32.77 18.45
N GLU A 47 5.61 -33.52 18.03
CA GLU A 47 6.42 -33.17 16.86
C GLU A 47 5.68 -33.51 15.55
N TYR A 48 5.52 -32.51 14.69
CA TYR A 48 5.04 -32.67 13.32
C TYR A 48 5.68 -31.62 12.41
N ASP A 49 5.81 -31.95 11.12
CA ASP A 49 6.21 -30.99 10.10
C ASP A 49 4.95 -30.42 9.42
N ALA A 50 4.92 -29.13 9.10
CA ALA A 50 3.83 -28.55 8.32
C ALA A 50 4.22 -28.42 6.84
N LEU A 51 3.29 -28.72 5.92
CA LEU A 51 3.51 -28.57 4.48
C LEU A 51 2.89 -27.26 3.96
N SER A 52 3.58 -26.57 3.06
CA SER A 52 3.10 -25.37 2.34
C SER A 52 3.34 -25.54 0.84
N TYR A 53 2.28 -25.62 0.05
CA TYR A 53 2.36 -26.02 -1.36
C TYR A 53 1.20 -25.37 -2.14
N VAL A 54 1.35 -25.20 -3.45
CA VAL A 54 0.28 -24.67 -4.33
C VAL A 54 -0.77 -25.76 -4.56
N TRP A 55 -2.05 -25.44 -4.35
CA TRP A 55 -3.14 -26.38 -4.62
C TRP A 55 -3.31 -26.60 -6.12
N GLY A 56 -3.56 -27.84 -6.53
CA GLY A 56 -3.80 -28.20 -7.93
C GLY A 56 -2.56 -28.63 -8.72
N ASP A 57 -1.37 -28.46 -8.15
CA ASP A 57 -0.17 -29.14 -8.65
C ASP A 57 -0.15 -30.56 -8.09
N GLU A 58 0.06 -31.55 -8.96
CA GLU A 58 0.26 -32.95 -8.56
C GLU A 58 1.55 -33.02 -7.74
N ALA A 59 1.42 -32.94 -6.41
CA ALA A 59 2.51 -33.23 -5.51
C ALA A 59 2.77 -34.73 -5.56
N ASP A 60 3.75 -35.14 -6.36
CA ASP A 60 4.12 -36.54 -6.47
C ASP A 60 4.69 -37.00 -5.11
N GLY A 61 4.58 -38.29 -4.78
CA GLY A 61 4.78 -38.88 -3.43
C GLY A 61 6.20 -38.76 -2.82
N GLN A 62 6.99 -37.77 -3.20
CA GLN A 62 8.39 -37.51 -2.85
C GLN A 62 8.63 -37.31 -1.34
N LEU A 63 7.60 -36.96 -0.56
CA LEU A 63 7.70 -36.80 0.90
C LEU A 63 7.70 -38.13 1.67
N ARG A 64 7.32 -39.26 1.03
CA ARG A 64 7.29 -40.58 1.68
C ARG A 64 8.70 -41.09 1.96
N GLY A 65 9.00 -41.34 3.23
CA GLY A 65 10.25 -41.96 3.65
C GLY A 65 10.32 -43.44 3.27
N HIS A 66 11.50 -43.91 2.87
CA HIS A 66 11.71 -45.33 2.55
C HIS A 66 11.73 -46.24 3.80
N ARG A 67 12.01 -45.68 4.98
CA ARG A 67 12.19 -46.45 6.23
C ARG A 67 11.59 -45.81 7.48
N VAL A 68 11.25 -44.52 7.43
CA VAL A 68 10.79 -43.75 8.59
C VAL A 68 9.45 -43.12 8.23
N GLU A 69 8.50 -43.29 9.12
CA GLU A 69 7.21 -42.60 9.06
C GLU A 69 7.40 -41.09 9.25
N ARG A 70 6.49 -40.30 8.67
CA ARG A 70 6.49 -38.85 8.87
C ARG A 70 5.15 -38.41 9.41
N THR A 71 5.19 -37.54 10.42
CA THR A 71 4.01 -36.84 10.92
C THR A 71 3.96 -35.48 10.26
N LEU A 72 2.93 -35.26 9.45
CA LEU A 72 2.74 -34.07 8.64
C LEU A 72 1.43 -33.38 9.00
N TRP A 73 1.41 -32.06 8.90
CA TRP A 73 0.17 -31.29 8.78
C TRP A 73 0.05 -30.78 7.35
N VAL A 74 -1.05 -31.14 6.68
CA VAL A 74 -1.35 -30.77 5.29
C VAL A 74 -2.77 -30.23 5.25
N ASP A 75 -2.95 -28.94 4.96
CA ASP A 75 -4.24 -28.25 4.99
C ASP A 75 -5.38 -28.99 4.25
N ALA A 76 -5.13 -29.50 3.05
CA ALA A 76 -6.15 -30.18 2.24
C ALA A 76 -6.56 -31.56 2.79
N ILE A 77 -5.77 -32.14 3.70
CA ILE A 77 -6.02 -33.48 4.28
C ILE A 77 -6.42 -33.37 5.76
N CYS A 78 -5.84 -32.43 6.50
CA CYS A 78 -6.06 -32.30 7.94
C CYS A 78 -7.34 -31.52 8.26
N ILE A 79 -7.80 -30.67 7.34
CA ILE A 79 -9.03 -29.87 7.46
C ILE A 79 -10.11 -30.50 6.57
N ASP A 80 -11.30 -30.70 7.13
CA ASP A 80 -12.48 -31.02 6.34
C ASP A 80 -12.92 -29.78 5.54
N GLN A 81 -12.48 -29.72 4.28
CA GLN A 81 -12.76 -28.60 3.37
C GLN A 81 -14.24 -28.44 3.03
N ASN A 82 -15.05 -29.48 3.25
CA ASN A 82 -16.50 -29.45 2.98
C ASN A 82 -17.30 -28.94 4.19
N ASN A 83 -16.67 -28.81 5.37
CA ASN A 83 -17.30 -28.28 6.57
C ASN A 83 -16.83 -26.83 6.83
N VAL A 84 -17.65 -25.85 6.40
CA VAL A 84 -17.34 -24.41 6.54
C VAL A 84 -17.04 -24.03 7.99
N GLY A 85 -17.82 -24.54 8.96
CA GLY A 85 -17.62 -24.24 10.37
C GLY A 85 -16.34 -24.84 10.96
N GLU A 86 -15.89 -25.99 10.45
CA GLU A 86 -14.56 -26.53 10.79
C GLU A 86 -13.46 -25.67 10.15
N LYS A 87 -13.58 -25.38 8.85
CA LYS A 87 -12.61 -24.59 8.08
C LYS A 87 -12.36 -23.22 8.72
N GLU A 88 -13.41 -22.49 9.11
CA GLU A 88 -13.31 -21.19 9.77
C GLU A 88 -12.55 -21.24 11.09
N LYS A 89 -12.70 -22.32 11.87
CA LYS A 89 -11.94 -22.54 13.11
C LYS A 89 -10.49 -22.90 12.82
N GLN A 90 -10.24 -23.77 11.85
CA GLN A 90 -8.87 -24.17 11.47
C GLN A 90 -8.05 -22.99 10.93
N ILE A 91 -8.67 -22.09 10.16
CA ILE A 91 -8.02 -20.87 9.67
C ILE A 91 -7.56 -19.96 10.81
N GLN A 92 -8.36 -19.82 11.86
CA GLN A 92 -7.95 -19.06 13.05
C GLN A 92 -6.77 -19.71 13.78
N ASN A 93 -6.67 -21.04 13.71
CA ASN A 93 -5.58 -21.80 14.30
C ASN A 93 -4.32 -21.88 13.43
N MET A 94 -4.36 -21.40 12.18
CA MET A 94 -3.27 -21.63 11.24
C MET A 94 -1.92 -21.09 11.72
N ALA A 95 -1.91 -19.88 12.28
CA ALA A 95 -0.71 -19.29 12.84
C ALA A 95 -0.11 -20.19 13.95
N ARG A 96 -0.96 -20.72 14.83
CA ARG A 96 -0.55 -21.61 15.92
C ARG A 96 -0.02 -22.94 15.43
N ILE A 97 -0.66 -23.51 14.40
CA ILE A 97 -0.23 -24.78 13.77
C ILE A 97 1.18 -24.61 13.19
N TYR A 98 1.41 -23.58 12.37
CA TYR A 98 2.73 -23.31 11.81
C TYR A 98 3.78 -22.83 12.83
N GLU A 99 3.34 -22.24 13.94
CA GLU A 99 4.20 -21.86 15.06
C GLU A 99 4.69 -23.09 15.85
N GLN A 100 3.80 -24.06 16.10
CA GLN A 100 4.09 -25.28 16.86
C GLN A 100 4.73 -26.39 16.03
N ALA A 101 4.71 -26.31 14.70
CA ALA A 101 5.39 -27.28 13.83
C ALA A 101 6.91 -27.28 14.05
N SER A 102 7.51 -28.46 14.08
CA SER A 102 8.97 -28.66 14.24
C SER A 102 9.77 -27.98 13.12
N GLN A 103 9.23 -28.04 11.91
CA GLN A 103 9.68 -27.31 10.74
C GLN A 103 8.50 -27.12 9.80
N VAL A 104 8.63 -26.15 8.90
CA VAL A 104 7.75 -26.04 7.74
C VAL A 104 8.53 -26.51 6.51
N ILE A 105 7.85 -27.23 5.62
CA ILE A 105 8.35 -27.71 4.34
C ILE A 105 7.50 -27.05 3.25
N VAL A 106 8.13 -26.35 2.32
CA VAL A 106 7.53 -25.88 1.07
C VAL A 106 7.73 -26.85 -0.02
N TRP A 107 6.77 -26.83 -0.90
CA TRP A 107 6.87 -27.35 -2.23
C TRP A 107 6.88 -26.17 -3.20
N LEU A 108 8.02 -25.93 -3.86
CA LEU A 108 8.15 -24.89 -4.89
C LEU A 108 7.71 -25.39 -6.27
N GLY A 109 7.12 -26.58 -6.37
CA GLY A 109 6.86 -27.27 -7.65
C GLY A 109 8.01 -28.18 -8.05
N GLU A 110 7.75 -29.01 -9.07
CA GLU A 110 8.72 -29.95 -9.63
C GLU A 110 9.99 -29.25 -10.16
N GLU A 111 11.06 -30.04 -10.35
CA GLU A 111 12.27 -29.59 -11.01
C GLU A 111 11.97 -29.23 -12.48
N ALA A 112 12.09 -27.95 -12.79
CA ALA A 112 11.88 -27.38 -14.12
C ALA A 112 12.63 -26.05 -14.24
N ASP A 113 12.83 -25.55 -15.47
CA ASP A 113 13.36 -24.22 -15.77
C ASP A 113 14.68 -23.89 -15.03
N ASP A 114 15.61 -24.85 -14.98
CA ASP A 114 16.90 -24.72 -14.27
C ASP A 114 16.78 -24.36 -12.77
N SER A 115 15.65 -24.71 -12.13
CA SER A 115 15.38 -24.41 -10.72
C SER A 115 16.44 -24.95 -9.77
N THR A 116 17.05 -26.11 -10.05
CA THR A 116 18.15 -26.66 -9.25
C THR A 116 19.37 -25.75 -9.27
N GLN A 117 19.78 -25.28 -10.45
CA GLN A 117 20.90 -24.36 -10.61
C GLN A 117 20.57 -22.99 -10.02
N ALA A 118 19.32 -22.53 -10.14
CA ALA A 118 18.85 -21.28 -9.53
C ALA A 118 18.90 -21.33 -7.99
N LEU A 119 18.44 -22.42 -7.38
CA LEU A 119 18.50 -22.63 -5.93
C LEU A 119 19.95 -22.71 -5.44
N GLU A 120 20.83 -23.37 -6.19
CA GLU A 120 22.26 -23.42 -5.87
C GLU A 120 22.92 -22.03 -5.97
N ALA A 121 22.59 -21.23 -6.98
CA ALA A 121 23.07 -19.86 -7.10
C ALA A 121 22.62 -18.98 -5.92
N ILE A 122 21.37 -19.12 -5.48
CA ILE A 122 20.85 -18.45 -4.27
C ILE A 122 21.62 -18.90 -3.02
N ARG A 123 21.94 -20.20 -2.89
CA ARG A 123 22.75 -20.71 -1.77
C ARG A 123 24.13 -20.05 -1.72
N VAL A 124 24.84 -20.05 -2.84
CA VAL A 124 26.19 -19.50 -2.95
C VAL A 124 26.19 -18.00 -2.69
N ALA A 125 25.18 -17.27 -3.18
CA ALA A 125 25.02 -15.83 -2.91
C ALA A 125 24.80 -15.54 -1.42
N ALA A 126 24.12 -16.42 -0.67
CA ALA A 126 23.99 -16.26 0.77
C ALA A 126 25.31 -16.51 1.50
N GLU A 127 26.12 -17.46 1.04
CA GLU A 127 27.41 -17.80 1.63
C GLU A 127 28.45 -16.69 1.48
N SER A 128 28.46 -15.97 0.36
CA SER A 128 29.33 -14.80 0.17
C SER A 128 28.99 -13.66 1.13
N VAL A 129 27.71 -13.47 1.45
CA VAL A 129 27.27 -12.50 2.47
C VAL A 129 27.77 -12.89 3.85
N TYR A 130 27.81 -14.19 4.18
CA TYR A 130 28.34 -14.67 5.46
C TYR A 130 29.85 -14.54 5.56
N SER A 131 30.58 -14.68 4.46
CA SER A 131 32.05 -14.53 4.43
C SER A 131 32.52 -13.08 4.38
N GLY A 132 31.62 -12.11 4.18
CA GLY A 132 31.95 -10.68 4.13
C GLY A 132 32.61 -10.25 2.81
N GLU A 133 32.48 -11.04 1.76
CA GLU A 133 32.92 -10.68 0.41
C GLU A 133 31.92 -9.71 -0.23
N ASP A 134 32.40 -8.74 -1.04
CA ASP A 134 31.55 -7.77 -1.71
C ASP A 134 30.42 -8.47 -2.48
N SER A 135 29.20 -7.93 -2.34
CA SER A 135 27.93 -8.47 -2.82
C SER A 135 27.76 -8.46 -4.34
N ASN A 136 28.77 -8.89 -5.08
CA ASN A 136 28.65 -9.21 -6.50
C ASN A 136 28.38 -10.71 -6.64
N PRO A 137 27.41 -11.10 -7.49
CA PRO A 137 27.16 -12.51 -7.75
C PRO A 137 28.45 -13.18 -8.28
N PRO A 138 28.72 -14.44 -7.92
CA PRO A 138 29.92 -15.14 -8.34
C PRO A 138 30.05 -15.12 -9.87
N SER A 139 31.25 -14.85 -10.37
CA SER A 139 31.59 -14.66 -11.80
C SER A 139 31.38 -15.88 -12.71
N GLY A 140 30.64 -16.91 -12.26
CA GLY A 140 30.21 -18.04 -13.08
C GLY A 140 28.99 -17.69 -13.95
N SER A 141 28.60 -18.60 -14.84
CA SER A 141 27.37 -18.49 -15.62
C SER A 141 26.14 -18.56 -14.70
N VAL A 142 25.73 -17.42 -14.15
CA VAL A 142 24.54 -17.30 -13.30
C VAL A 142 23.30 -17.67 -14.13
N PRO A 143 22.46 -18.63 -13.68
CA PRO A 143 21.25 -19.02 -14.40
C PRO A 143 20.13 -17.97 -14.18
N ILE A 144 20.31 -16.76 -14.71
CA ILE A 144 19.40 -15.62 -14.48
C ILE A 144 17.96 -15.97 -14.90
N GLU A 145 17.77 -16.64 -16.03
CA GLU A 145 16.44 -17.06 -16.49
C GLU A 145 15.82 -18.13 -15.58
N GLY A 146 16.62 -19.03 -15.01
CA GLY A 146 16.15 -19.98 -14.00
C GLY A 146 15.75 -19.30 -12.70
N ILE A 147 16.50 -18.27 -12.26
CA ILE A 147 16.15 -17.45 -11.09
C ILE A 147 14.84 -16.67 -11.32
N LYS A 148 14.68 -16.05 -12.49
CA LYS A 148 13.42 -15.37 -12.86
C LYS A 148 12.25 -16.36 -12.88
N SER A 149 12.43 -17.51 -13.51
CA SER A 149 11.39 -18.55 -13.59
C SER A 149 11.02 -19.08 -12.21
N LEU A 150 12.01 -19.27 -11.32
CA LEU A 150 11.78 -19.63 -9.93
C LEU A 150 10.94 -18.56 -9.19
N PHE A 151 11.26 -17.28 -9.35
CA PHE A 151 10.51 -16.17 -8.74
C PHE A 151 9.10 -15.98 -9.30
N LEU A 152 8.83 -16.49 -10.50
CA LEU A 152 7.50 -16.49 -11.12
C LEU A 152 6.63 -17.67 -10.66
N ARG A 153 7.17 -18.63 -9.92
CA ARG A 153 6.38 -19.78 -9.44
C ARG A 153 5.29 -19.33 -8.47
N GLY A 154 4.10 -19.92 -8.63
CA GLY A 154 2.87 -19.49 -7.95
C GLY A 154 2.97 -19.46 -6.41
N TRP A 155 3.85 -20.26 -5.81
CA TRP A 155 4.05 -20.29 -4.36
C TRP A 155 4.38 -18.90 -3.77
N PHE A 156 5.21 -18.10 -4.44
CA PHE A 156 5.60 -16.76 -3.96
C PHE A 156 4.46 -15.75 -3.92
N TYR A 157 3.40 -16.02 -4.68
CA TYR A 157 2.28 -15.12 -4.84
C TYR A 157 1.10 -15.49 -3.96
N ARG A 158 1.11 -16.60 -3.22
CA ARG A 158 -0.06 -17.01 -2.41
C ARG A 158 -0.18 -16.21 -1.12
N MET A 159 -1.35 -16.25 -0.50
CA MET A 159 -1.52 -15.72 0.88
C MET A 159 -0.93 -16.64 1.96
N TRP A 160 -0.83 -17.94 1.68
CA TRP A 160 -0.36 -18.97 2.61
C TRP A 160 1.06 -19.41 2.25
N ILE A 161 2.07 -18.82 2.88
CA ILE A 161 3.47 -18.94 2.42
C ILE A 161 4.42 -19.27 3.57
N LEU A 162 4.97 -20.50 3.64
CA LEU A 162 6.05 -20.86 4.61
C LEU A 162 6.93 -22.04 4.13
N CYS A 163 8.27 -21.85 3.89
CA CYS A 163 9.39 -22.56 3.14
C CYS A 163 9.77 -24.08 3.29
N GLY A 164 10.56 -24.66 2.33
CA GLY A 164 11.08 -26.05 2.02
C GLY A 164 11.43 -26.22 0.50
N PRO A 165 11.61 -27.38 -0.20
CA PRO A 165 12.15 -28.70 0.14
C PRO A 165 13.47 -28.95 -0.63
N VAL A 166 14.28 -27.91 -0.90
CA VAL A 166 15.74 -28.09 -0.92
C VAL A 166 16.18 -27.87 0.53
N ARG A 167 17.11 -28.68 1.04
CA ARG A 167 17.57 -28.59 2.44
C ARG A 167 18.46 -27.35 2.63
N MET A 168 17.85 -26.19 2.45
CA MET A 168 18.38 -24.87 2.65
C MET A 168 17.58 -24.24 3.78
N SER A 169 18.26 -23.66 4.76
CA SER A 169 17.54 -22.91 5.80
C SER A 169 16.80 -21.75 5.15
N GLY A 170 15.60 -21.42 5.66
CA GLY A 170 14.86 -20.24 5.20
C GLY A 170 15.70 -18.96 5.26
N TYR A 171 16.63 -18.85 6.23
CA TYR A 171 17.54 -17.72 6.36
C TYR A 171 18.48 -17.62 5.17
N THR A 172 19.11 -18.75 4.80
CA THR A 172 20.02 -18.86 3.67
C THR A 172 19.28 -18.53 2.38
N PHE A 173 18.08 -19.09 2.20
CA PHE A 173 17.25 -18.79 1.04
C PHE A 173 16.91 -17.30 0.94
N ALA A 174 16.42 -16.71 2.04
CA ALA A 174 16.04 -15.31 2.06
C ALA A 174 17.22 -14.34 1.93
N THR A 175 18.38 -14.71 2.48
CA THR A 175 19.62 -13.93 2.35
C THR A 175 20.13 -13.96 0.90
N GLY A 176 20.10 -15.13 0.26
CA GLY A 176 20.52 -15.28 -1.14
C GLY A 176 19.62 -14.55 -2.13
N ILE A 177 18.31 -14.51 -1.89
CA ILE A 177 17.37 -13.73 -2.75
C ILE A 177 17.74 -12.25 -2.79
N GLU A 178 18.29 -11.67 -1.71
CA GLU A 178 18.66 -10.26 -1.67
C GLU A 178 19.70 -9.89 -2.75
N ALA A 179 20.59 -10.82 -3.11
CA ALA A 179 21.55 -10.63 -4.20
C ALA A 179 20.88 -10.54 -5.59
N TYR A 180 19.67 -11.08 -5.72
CA TYR A 180 18.87 -11.11 -6.94
C TYR A 180 17.61 -10.24 -6.86
N ARG A 181 17.55 -9.31 -5.90
CA ARG A 181 16.39 -8.45 -5.64
C ARG A 181 15.89 -7.64 -6.85
N SER A 182 16.76 -7.38 -7.83
CA SER A 182 16.38 -6.68 -9.07
C SER A 182 15.44 -7.49 -9.97
N TYR A 183 15.42 -8.81 -9.80
CA TYR A 183 14.54 -9.74 -10.52
C TYR A 183 13.32 -10.18 -9.71
N ALA A 184 13.31 -9.88 -8.40
CA ALA A 184 12.25 -10.27 -7.49
C ALA A 184 11.11 -9.23 -7.48
N GLY A 185 9.87 -9.69 -7.71
CA GLY A 185 8.68 -8.87 -7.57
C GLY A 185 8.34 -8.54 -6.10
N PRO A 186 7.39 -7.62 -5.85
CA PRO A 186 7.00 -7.22 -4.49
C PRO A 186 6.57 -8.40 -3.61
N SER A 187 5.80 -9.35 -4.14
CA SER A 187 5.36 -10.55 -3.42
C SER A 187 6.54 -11.43 -2.99
N VAL A 188 7.48 -11.72 -3.89
CA VAL A 188 8.72 -12.46 -3.58
C VAL A 188 9.51 -11.77 -2.47
N MET A 189 9.65 -10.44 -2.55
CA MET A 189 10.34 -9.67 -1.53
C MET A 189 9.59 -9.72 -0.19
N SER A 190 8.27 -9.52 -0.16
CA SER A 190 7.48 -9.56 1.08
C SER A 190 7.64 -10.89 1.84
N THR A 191 7.54 -12.00 1.09
CA THR A 191 7.76 -13.37 1.55
C THR A 191 9.16 -13.57 2.13
N THR A 192 10.17 -13.10 1.40
CA THR A 192 11.58 -13.18 1.78
C THR A 192 11.84 -12.53 3.14
N HIS A 193 11.22 -11.38 3.43
CA HIS A 193 11.37 -10.71 4.73
C HIS A 193 10.80 -11.54 5.89
N LEU A 194 9.62 -12.16 5.71
CA LEU A 194 9.01 -13.00 6.75
C LEU A 194 9.85 -14.26 7.02
N ILE A 195 10.30 -14.93 5.97
CA ILE A 195 11.13 -16.13 6.09
C ILE A 195 12.42 -15.81 6.83
N ARG A 196 13.06 -14.68 6.52
CA ARG A 196 14.32 -14.25 7.16
C ARG A 196 14.15 -13.98 8.65
N GLU A 197 13.04 -13.36 9.06
CA GLU A 197 12.77 -13.05 10.47
C GLU A 197 12.37 -14.32 11.27
N ALA A 198 11.95 -15.41 10.62
CA ALA A 198 11.48 -16.63 11.26
C ALA A 198 12.56 -17.49 11.96
N ILE A 199 13.86 -17.22 11.77
CA ILE A 199 14.98 -18.00 12.35
C ILE A 199 15.31 -17.58 13.78
N PHE A 200 14.88 -16.38 14.20
CA PHE A 200 15.05 -15.91 15.57
C PHE A 200 13.97 -16.45 16.53
N ARG A 201 13.27 -17.54 16.18
CA ARG A 201 12.37 -18.25 17.10
C ARG A 201 13.19 -18.81 18.26
N PRO A 202 13.06 -18.31 19.51
CA PRO A 202 13.74 -18.92 20.64
C PRO A 202 13.14 -20.31 20.83
N GLN A 203 13.92 -21.38 20.66
CA GLN A 203 13.44 -22.75 20.91
C GLN A 203 13.02 -22.94 22.38
N TYR A 204 13.55 -22.12 23.29
CA TYR A 204 13.12 -22.02 24.68
C TYR A 204 13.36 -20.58 25.17
N GLY A 205 12.33 -19.72 25.21
CA GLY A 205 12.48 -18.37 25.76
C GLY A 205 11.37 -17.38 25.38
N THR A 206 10.85 -16.69 26.40
CA THR A 206 9.77 -15.70 26.41
C THR A 206 10.10 -14.37 25.71
N HIS A 207 10.66 -14.40 24.50
CA HIS A 207 10.77 -13.20 23.66
C HIS A 207 9.86 -13.41 22.44
N PRO A 208 8.57 -13.01 22.54
CA PRO A 208 7.66 -13.12 21.40
C PRO A 208 8.23 -12.33 20.24
N MET A 209 8.29 -12.94 19.05
CA MET A 209 8.50 -12.20 17.81
C MET A 209 7.56 -10.98 17.84
N LYS A 210 8.07 -9.79 17.50
CA LYS A 210 7.25 -8.58 17.49
C LYS A 210 6.15 -8.75 16.43
N LYS A 211 4.99 -9.24 16.85
CA LYS A 211 3.84 -9.52 15.98
C LYS A 211 3.44 -8.24 15.25
N LEU A 212 3.30 -8.33 13.93
CA LEU A 212 2.91 -7.22 13.06
C LEU A 212 1.43 -6.90 13.23
N THR A 213 1.06 -5.64 13.07
CA THR A 213 -0.35 -5.25 13.01
C THR A 213 -0.99 -5.73 11.70
N LEU A 214 -2.31 -5.89 11.68
CA LEU A 214 -3.03 -6.31 10.48
C LEU A 214 -2.82 -5.31 9.33
N SER A 215 -2.68 -4.00 9.62
CA SER A 215 -2.35 -3.01 8.60
C SER A 215 -1.02 -3.27 7.93
N GLU A 216 0.03 -3.55 8.72
CA GLU A 216 1.37 -3.79 8.18
C GLU A 216 1.37 -5.06 7.32
N LEU A 217 0.67 -6.11 7.75
CA LEU A 217 0.51 -7.34 6.98
C LEU A 217 -0.24 -7.11 5.67
N ILE A 218 -1.36 -6.39 5.70
CA ILE A 218 -2.14 -6.05 4.49
C ILE A 218 -1.26 -5.24 3.53
N ASP A 219 -0.58 -4.20 4.01
CA ASP A 219 0.29 -3.34 3.19
C ASP A 219 1.48 -4.10 2.56
N MET A 220 1.87 -5.23 3.16
CA MET A 220 2.94 -6.11 2.68
C MET A 220 2.46 -7.21 1.73
N HIS A 221 1.18 -7.61 1.79
CA HIS A 221 0.71 -8.85 1.15
C HIS A 221 -0.57 -8.69 0.31
N HIS A 222 -1.18 -7.51 0.21
CA HIS A 222 -2.44 -7.36 -0.52
C HIS A 222 -2.36 -7.72 -2.02
N THR A 223 -1.15 -7.70 -2.61
CA THR A 223 -0.92 -8.15 -4.01
C THR A 223 -0.83 -9.65 -4.17
N ASN A 224 -0.74 -10.40 -3.07
CA ASN A 224 -0.74 -11.85 -3.12
C ASN A 224 -2.12 -12.36 -3.53
N GLU A 225 -2.14 -13.47 -4.25
CA GLU A 225 -3.29 -14.16 -4.79
C GLU A 225 -3.93 -15.09 -3.77
N ALA A 226 -5.25 -15.20 -3.89
CA ALA A 226 -6.05 -16.13 -3.14
C ALA A 226 -7.15 -16.67 -4.04
N SER A 227 -7.44 -17.97 -3.95
CA SER A 227 -8.53 -18.61 -4.69
C SER A 227 -9.89 -18.01 -4.30
N ILE A 228 -10.04 -17.61 -3.03
CA ILE A 228 -11.18 -16.88 -2.49
C ILE A 228 -10.66 -15.57 -1.90
N LEU A 229 -11.25 -14.43 -2.28
CA LEU A 229 -10.77 -13.11 -1.85
C LEU A 229 -10.70 -12.94 -0.33
N HIS A 230 -11.64 -13.54 0.41
CA HIS A 230 -11.67 -13.53 1.88
C HIS A 230 -10.36 -13.99 2.53
N ASP A 231 -9.67 -14.95 1.91
CA ASP A 231 -8.42 -15.49 2.44
C ASP A 231 -7.29 -14.45 2.45
N LYS A 232 -7.38 -13.39 1.63
CA LYS A 232 -6.45 -12.26 1.69
C LYS A 232 -6.49 -11.53 3.04
N ILE A 233 -7.62 -11.60 3.74
CA ILE A 233 -7.80 -10.98 5.06
C ILE A 233 -7.64 -12.03 6.15
N TYR A 234 -8.32 -13.17 6.02
CA TYR A 234 -8.36 -14.19 7.08
C TYR A 234 -6.99 -14.85 7.32
N ALA A 235 -6.17 -15.05 6.27
CA ALA A 235 -4.82 -15.58 6.43
C ALA A 235 -3.92 -14.65 7.26
N LEU A 236 -4.07 -13.34 7.10
CA LEU A 236 -3.27 -12.34 7.81
C LEU A 236 -3.78 -12.08 9.23
N LEU A 237 -5.08 -12.22 9.47
CA LEU A 237 -5.68 -11.99 10.77
C LEU A 237 -5.10 -12.92 11.84
N GLY A 238 -4.89 -14.19 11.52
CA GLY A 238 -4.26 -15.14 12.46
C GLY A 238 -2.81 -14.78 12.81
N LEU A 239 -2.12 -14.06 11.93
CA LEU A 239 -0.72 -13.62 12.11
C LEU A 239 -0.60 -12.27 12.82
N SER A 240 -1.68 -11.51 12.94
CA SER A 240 -1.64 -10.14 13.43
C SER A 240 -1.61 -10.06 14.96
N SER A 241 -0.95 -9.02 15.49
CA SER A 241 -0.89 -8.71 16.92
C SER A 241 -2.22 -8.18 17.48
N ASP A 242 -3.00 -7.53 16.63
CA ASP A 242 -4.22 -6.78 16.91
C ASP A 242 -5.50 -7.55 16.51
N SER A 243 -5.39 -8.85 16.23
CA SER A 243 -6.52 -9.69 15.82
C SER A 243 -7.67 -9.74 16.85
N HIS A 244 -7.32 -9.68 18.13
CA HIS A 244 -8.28 -9.61 19.24
C HIS A 244 -9.13 -8.33 19.24
N GLU A 245 -8.66 -7.25 18.61
CA GLU A 245 -9.42 -5.99 18.45
C GLU A 245 -10.37 -6.03 17.24
N ALA A 246 -10.35 -7.10 16.44
CA ALA A 246 -11.04 -7.22 15.17
C ALA A 246 -12.13 -8.32 15.14
N PRO A 247 -13.06 -8.42 16.11
CA PRO A 247 -14.06 -9.50 16.13
C PRO A 247 -14.98 -9.48 14.90
N GLY A 248 -15.15 -8.32 14.27
CA GLY A 248 -15.93 -8.18 13.04
C GLY A 248 -15.24 -8.73 11.78
N LEU A 249 -13.96 -9.11 11.87
CA LEU A 249 -13.15 -9.68 10.79
C LEU A 249 -12.87 -11.18 10.96
N LEU A 250 -13.44 -11.83 11.98
CA LEU A 250 -13.30 -13.27 12.13
C LEU A 250 -13.78 -14.02 10.86
N PRO A 251 -13.17 -15.18 10.53
CA PRO A 251 -13.58 -15.98 9.39
C PRO A 251 -15.07 -16.24 9.37
N ASN A 252 -15.72 -15.77 8.31
CA ASN A 252 -17.12 -15.98 7.99
C ASN A 252 -17.28 -15.94 6.46
N TYR A 253 -17.31 -17.11 5.83
CA TYR A 253 -17.42 -17.22 4.38
C TYR A 253 -18.82 -16.94 3.84
N GLU A 254 -19.82 -16.79 4.70
CA GLU A 254 -21.18 -16.37 4.31
C GLU A 254 -21.27 -14.87 4.03
N LEU A 255 -20.34 -14.06 4.58
CA LEU A 255 -20.26 -12.63 4.28
C LEU A 255 -19.87 -12.40 2.82
N SER A 256 -20.48 -11.41 2.16
CA SER A 256 -19.99 -11.00 0.84
C SER A 256 -18.62 -10.32 0.97
N TRP A 257 -17.79 -10.44 -0.07
CA TRP A 257 -16.47 -9.82 -0.08
C TRP A 257 -16.52 -8.31 0.17
N GLU A 258 -17.47 -7.60 -0.44
CA GLU A 258 -17.63 -6.14 -0.27
C GLU A 258 -17.90 -5.75 1.19
N GLN A 259 -18.66 -6.56 1.93
CA GLN A 259 -18.97 -6.33 3.34
C GLN A 259 -17.73 -6.57 4.20
N LEU A 260 -17.01 -7.66 3.94
CA LEU A 260 -15.77 -7.96 4.64
C LEU A 260 -14.71 -6.87 4.39
N PHE A 261 -14.57 -6.43 3.14
CA PHE A 261 -13.61 -5.40 2.78
C PHE A 261 -13.96 -4.04 3.39
N GLN A 262 -15.24 -3.69 3.45
CA GLN A 262 -15.70 -2.48 4.15
C GLN A 262 -15.40 -2.54 5.66
N ARG A 263 -15.64 -3.70 6.29
CA ARG A 263 -15.30 -3.93 7.71
C ARG A 263 -13.81 -3.80 7.97
N LEU A 264 -12.96 -4.30 7.05
CA LEU A 264 -11.51 -4.15 7.15
C LEU A 264 -11.14 -2.66 7.18
N ILE A 265 -11.65 -1.86 6.24
CA ILE A 265 -11.33 -0.43 6.17
C ILE A 265 -11.76 0.30 7.44
N TRP A 266 -12.93 -0.01 7.99
CA TRP A 266 -13.37 0.56 9.27
C TRP A 266 -12.54 0.13 10.46
N PHE A 267 -12.01 -1.10 10.47
CA PHE A 267 -11.08 -1.56 11.49
C PHE A 267 -9.74 -0.81 11.39
N LEU A 268 -9.21 -0.64 10.18
CA LEU A 268 -7.94 0.05 9.94
C LEU A 268 -8.03 1.55 10.24
N LEU A 269 -9.19 2.17 9.95
CA LEU A 269 -9.47 3.58 10.17
C LEU A 269 -10.40 3.76 11.38
N ASN A 270 -11.67 4.10 11.13
CA ASN A 270 -12.75 4.12 12.12
C ASN A 270 -14.12 3.97 11.41
N LYS A 271 -15.17 3.64 12.17
CA LYS A 271 -16.54 3.43 11.65
C LYS A 271 -17.29 4.70 11.24
N GLN A 272 -16.78 5.90 11.57
CA GLN A 272 -17.44 7.16 11.20
C GLN A 272 -17.11 7.59 9.77
N ILE A 273 -16.08 7.00 9.16
CA ILE A 273 -15.67 7.28 7.79
C ILE A 273 -16.61 6.60 6.81
N SER A 274 -17.05 7.38 5.82
CA SER A 274 -17.89 6.88 4.74
C SER A 274 -17.02 6.06 3.79
N VAL A 275 -17.42 4.80 3.56
CA VAL A 275 -16.70 3.84 2.73
C VAL A 275 -17.69 3.17 1.82
N LYS A 276 -17.38 3.13 0.52
CA LYS A 276 -18.09 2.34 -0.48
C LYS A 276 -17.12 1.33 -1.10
N THR A 277 -17.58 0.09 -1.16
CA THR A 277 -16.91 -1.08 -1.77
C THR A 277 -17.83 -1.66 -2.84
N TRP A 278 -17.30 -2.54 -3.69
CA TRP A 278 -18.06 -3.16 -4.79
C TRP A 278 -17.88 -4.69 -4.80
N PRO A 279 -18.90 -5.47 -5.21
CA PRO A 279 -18.85 -6.92 -5.22
C PRO A 279 -17.68 -7.47 -6.04
N GLY A 280 -16.93 -8.42 -5.48
CA GLY A 280 -15.86 -9.14 -6.19
C GLY A 280 -14.65 -8.28 -6.60
N THR A 281 -14.54 -7.06 -6.10
CA THR A 281 -13.44 -6.15 -6.45
C THR A 281 -12.65 -5.67 -5.24
N GLU A 282 -11.35 -5.45 -5.41
CA GLU A 282 -10.42 -5.03 -4.35
C GLU A 282 -10.23 -3.51 -4.35
N PHE A 283 -11.34 -2.79 -4.54
CA PHE A 283 -11.39 -1.34 -4.65
C PHE A 283 -12.35 -0.76 -3.60
N ALA A 284 -11.96 0.38 -3.05
CA ALA A 284 -12.79 1.14 -2.12
C ALA A 284 -12.68 2.64 -2.37
N SER A 285 -13.79 3.33 -2.23
CA SER A 285 -13.85 4.79 -2.12
C SER A 285 -14.05 5.16 -0.66
N ILE A 286 -13.21 6.06 -0.17
CA ILE A 286 -13.15 6.49 1.23
C ILE A 286 -13.35 8.00 1.26
N GLN A 287 -14.36 8.46 2.00
CA GLN A 287 -14.74 9.86 2.11
C GLN A 287 -14.64 10.28 3.57
N SER A 288 -13.80 11.28 3.84
CA SER A 288 -13.57 11.75 5.19
C SER A 288 -13.07 13.19 5.18
N SER A 289 -13.33 13.92 6.26
CA SER A 289 -12.52 15.10 6.56
C SER A 289 -11.14 14.68 7.10
N GLY A 290 -10.09 15.45 6.84
CA GLY A 290 -8.73 15.16 7.31
C GLY A 290 -7.80 16.34 7.19
N ARG A 291 -6.53 16.21 7.59
CA ARG A 291 -5.53 17.29 7.52
C ARG A 291 -4.29 16.81 6.79
N ILE A 292 -3.67 17.66 6.00
CA ILE A 292 -2.37 17.37 5.40
C ILE A 292 -1.30 17.68 6.43
N LEU A 293 -0.45 16.69 6.73
CA LEU A 293 0.63 16.83 7.70
C LEU A 293 1.94 17.22 7.01
N GLY A 294 2.21 16.67 5.83
CA GLY A 294 3.46 16.94 5.11
C GLY A 294 3.62 16.17 3.81
N PHE A 295 4.80 16.30 3.20
CA PHE A 295 5.18 15.63 1.95
C PHE A 295 6.42 14.81 2.11
N VAL A 296 6.44 13.65 1.45
CA VAL A 296 7.65 12.86 1.27
C VAL A 296 8.56 13.59 0.29
N VAL A 297 9.78 13.91 0.72
CA VAL A 297 10.82 14.57 -0.09
C VAL A 297 11.75 13.54 -0.70
N THR A 298 12.23 12.62 0.13
CA THR A 298 13.08 11.50 -0.29
C THR A 298 12.69 10.25 0.46
N THR A 299 12.96 9.12 -0.17
CA THR A 299 12.79 7.77 0.37
C THR A 299 14.14 7.08 0.30
N GLU A 300 14.48 6.33 1.34
CA GLU A 300 15.65 5.45 1.36
C GLU A 300 15.21 4.06 1.80
N ASP A 301 15.26 3.11 0.88
CA ASP A 301 14.86 1.73 1.16
C ASP A 301 15.99 0.99 1.87
N LYS A 302 15.70 0.55 3.09
CA LYS A 302 16.48 -0.49 3.78
C LYS A 302 15.83 -1.84 3.52
N HIS A 303 16.38 -2.89 4.12
CA HIS A 303 15.86 -4.25 3.95
C HIS A 303 14.39 -4.32 4.40
N THR A 304 14.12 -4.16 5.70
CA THR A 304 12.76 -4.33 6.27
C THR A 304 11.95 -3.03 6.40
N LYS A 305 12.57 -1.88 6.15
CA LYS A 305 11.96 -0.56 6.40
C LYS A 305 12.33 0.43 5.31
N THR A 306 11.46 1.41 5.10
CA THR A 306 11.75 2.59 4.27
C THR A 306 11.91 3.79 5.20
N ILE A 307 13.01 4.54 5.02
CA ILE A 307 13.21 5.82 5.69
C ILE A 307 12.55 6.89 4.83
N LEU A 308 11.63 7.63 5.42
CA LEU A 308 10.92 8.73 4.81
C LEU A 308 11.49 10.03 5.35
N GLN A 309 11.95 10.91 4.46
CA GLN A 309 12.22 12.28 4.81
C GLN A 309 11.02 13.15 4.44
N VAL A 310 10.36 13.71 5.46
CA VAL A 310 9.08 14.40 5.32
C VAL A 310 9.25 15.89 5.60
N LEU A 311 8.72 16.71 4.69
CA LEU A 311 8.55 18.14 4.87
C LEU A 311 7.21 18.40 5.56
N LEU A 312 7.23 18.79 6.83
CA LEU A 312 6.02 19.07 7.60
C LEU A 312 5.39 20.41 7.20
N THR A 313 4.08 20.48 7.38
CA THR A 313 3.28 21.66 7.14
C THR A 313 2.49 22.04 8.39
N GLY A 314 2.34 23.35 8.66
CA GLY A 314 1.46 23.85 9.73
C GLY A 314 1.95 23.58 11.15
N VAL A 315 3.22 23.19 11.29
CA VAL A 315 3.95 23.21 12.55
C VAL A 315 4.65 24.57 12.65
N GLY A 316 4.50 25.25 13.79
CA GLY A 316 4.95 26.63 13.95
C GLY A 316 6.47 26.80 13.85
N LEU A 317 6.92 27.80 13.09
CA LEU A 317 8.25 28.38 13.24
C LEU A 317 8.25 29.27 14.49
N ARG A 318 8.38 28.70 15.70
CA ARG A 318 8.66 29.54 16.85
C ARG A 318 10.13 29.96 16.76
N ASP A 319 10.34 31.21 16.36
CA ASP A 319 11.59 31.93 16.60
C ASP A 319 11.77 32.01 18.11
N GLU A 320 12.56 31.08 18.67
CA GLU A 320 13.41 31.25 19.85
C GLU A 320 13.95 29.88 20.30
N GLY A 321 15.23 29.63 20.02
CA GLY A 321 16.06 28.65 20.73
C GLY A 321 15.86 27.14 20.47
N TYR A 322 14.71 26.68 19.96
CA TYR A 322 14.42 25.25 19.81
C TYR A 322 14.43 24.75 18.36
N LYS A 323 14.96 23.52 18.17
CA LYS A 323 15.25 22.85 16.89
C LYS A 323 14.07 22.89 15.90
N ARG A 324 14.41 23.16 14.64
CA ARG A 324 13.54 23.42 13.49
C ARG A 324 12.79 22.17 12.98
N LEU A 325 11.57 21.90 13.48
CA LEU A 325 10.69 20.79 13.05
C LEU A 325 9.96 21.02 11.70
N TRP A 326 10.65 21.50 10.66
CA TRP A 326 10.03 21.57 9.32
C TRP A 326 10.40 20.38 8.43
N LYS A 327 11.46 19.63 8.78
CA LYS A 327 11.89 18.41 8.09
C LYS A 327 12.12 17.31 9.11
N VAL A 328 11.42 16.19 8.97
CA VAL A 328 11.53 15.06 9.90
C VAL A 328 11.83 13.77 9.15
N LYS A 329 12.57 12.89 9.78
CA LYS A 329 12.81 11.53 9.31
C LYS A 329 11.97 10.56 10.12
N TRP A 330 11.18 9.76 9.42
CA TRP A 330 10.45 8.64 10.00
C TRP A 330 10.83 7.34 9.31
N THR A 331 10.65 6.23 10.01
CA THR A 331 10.72 4.91 9.40
C THR A 331 9.32 4.33 9.30
N ILE A 332 9.06 3.65 8.20
CA ILE A 332 7.86 2.85 7.98
C ILE A 332 8.29 1.43 7.58
N ARG A 333 7.49 0.43 7.92
CA ARG A 333 7.68 -0.93 7.39
C ARG A 333 7.59 -0.88 5.86
N LYS A 334 8.38 -1.71 5.18
CA LYS A 334 8.37 -1.76 3.72
C LYS A 334 6.99 -2.23 3.25
N SER A 335 6.34 -1.42 2.40
CA SER A 335 5.05 -1.74 1.78
C SER A 335 5.26 -2.17 0.33
N VAL A 336 4.31 -2.94 -0.21
CA VAL A 336 4.24 -3.23 -1.65
C VAL A 336 4.02 -1.95 -2.45
N GLY A 337 3.24 -1.01 -1.92
CA GLY A 337 3.07 0.32 -2.48
C GLY A 337 4.36 1.14 -2.37
N LEU A 338 5.03 1.40 -3.50
CA LEU A 338 6.22 2.24 -3.52
C LEU A 338 5.85 3.70 -3.17
N ILE A 339 6.24 4.10 -1.96
CA ILE A 339 6.21 5.51 -1.52
C ILE A 339 7.28 6.27 -2.31
N LYS A 340 6.92 7.41 -2.87
CA LYS A 340 7.77 8.24 -3.73
C LYS A 340 7.85 9.67 -3.25
N SER A 341 8.83 10.40 -3.75
CA SER A 341 8.89 11.86 -3.60
C SER A 341 7.61 12.49 -4.14
N GLY A 342 7.04 13.44 -3.39
CA GLY A 342 5.77 14.09 -3.70
C GLY A 342 4.54 13.43 -3.07
N ASP A 343 4.66 12.23 -2.50
CA ASP A 343 3.55 11.61 -1.76
C ASP A 343 3.18 12.44 -0.53
N ILE A 344 1.89 12.42 -0.19
CA ILE A 344 1.29 13.27 0.83
C ILE A 344 1.00 12.43 2.06
N ILE A 345 1.41 12.92 3.22
CA ILE A 345 1.02 12.35 4.52
C ILE A 345 -0.18 13.14 5.02
N CYS A 346 -1.32 12.48 5.17
CA CYS A 346 -2.53 13.08 5.70
C CYS A 346 -3.06 12.29 6.91
N LEU A 347 -3.79 12.97 7.79
CA LEU A 347 -4.48 12.34 8.91
C LEU A 347 -5.98 12.51 8.74
N LEU A 348 -6.70 11.39 8.60
CA LEU A 348 -8.16 11.39 8.56
C LEU A 348 -8.75 11.63 9.95
N LYS A 349 -9.88 12.32 10.00
CA LYS A 349 -10.55 12.69 11.25
C LYS A 349 -10.92 11.45 12.05
N GLY A 350 -10.53 11.44 13.33
CA GLY A 350 -10.83 10.36 14.27
C GLY A 350 -9.97 9.10 14.07
N VAL A 351 -8.90 9.16 13.29
CA VAL A 351 -7.94 8.05 13.12
C VAL A 351 -6.64 8.38 13.84
N SER A 352 -5.99 7.37 14.43
CA SER A 352 -4.77 7.54 15.24
C SER A 352 -3.47 7.55 14.42
N TYR A 353 -3.50 7.03 13.20
CA TYR A 353 -2.34 6.91 12.31
C TYR A 353 -2.64 7.60 10.98
N PRO A 354 -1.62 8.22 10.36
CA PRO A 354 -1.81 8.89 9.08
C PRO A 354 -1.91 7.89 7.93
N SER A 355 -2.39 8.37 6.79
CA SER A 355 -2.34 7.67 5.50
C SER A 355 -1.29 8.33 4.60
N VAL A 356 -0.69 7.54 3.71
CA VAL A 356 0.14 8.05 2.61
C VAL A 356 -0.68 7.98 1.33
N ILE A 357 -0.89 9.14 0.71
CA ILE A 357 -1.72 9.29 -0.48
C ILE A 357 -0.94 9.97 -1.61
N ARG A 358 -1.36 9.71 -2.85
CA ARG A 358 -0.78 10.28 -4.06
C ARG A 358 -1.87 10.89 -4.92
N TYR A 359 -1.63 12.08 -5.48
CA TYR A 359 -2.51 12.63 -6.50
C TYR A 359 -2.51 11.74 -7.74
N ALA A 360 -3.70 11.36 -8.21
CA ALA A 360 -3.88 10.56 -9.42
C ALA A 360 -5.22 10.91 -10.07
N ASP A 361 -5.16 11.47 -11.28
CA ASP A 361 -6.32 11.68 -12.16
C ASP A 361 -7.49 12.41 -11.45
N GLY A 362 -7.27 13.65 -11.04
CA GLY A 362 -8.28 14.51 -10.40
C GLY A 362 -8.66 14.13 -8.96
N CYS A 363 -8.07 13.09 -8.38
CA CYS A 363 -8.40 12.58 -7.05
C CYS A 363 -7.14 12.07 -6.31
N PHE A 364 -7.31 11.45 -5.14
CA PHE A 364 -6.21 10.88 -4.36
C PHE A 364 -6.28 9.35 -4.31
N ARG A 365 -5.18 8.70 -4.71
CA ARG A 365 -4.96 7.27 -4.52
C ARG A 365 -4.30 7.02 -3.17
N VAL A 366 -4.77 6.04 -2.42
CA VAL A 366 -4.11 5.55 -1.21
C VAL A 366 -2.93 4.66 -1.59
N ILE A 367 -1.74 4.99 -1.07
CA ILE A 367 -0.52 4.16 -1.18
C ILE A 367 -0.38 3.29 0.07
N VAL A 368 -0.56 3.90 1.24
CA VAL A 368 -0.58 3.22 2.55
C VAL A 368 -1.78 3.74 3.32
N LEU A 369 -2.71 2.85 3.68
CA LEU A 369 -3.96 3.27 4.33
C LEU A 369 -3.73 3.67 5.80
N ARG A 370 -2.89 2.93 6.53
CA ARG A 370 -2.56 3.17 7.93
C ARG A 370 -1.05 3.07 8.15
N ALA A 371 -0.36 4.19 8.04
CA ALA A 371 1.08 4.27 8.17
C ALA A 371 1.54 4.29 9.64
N VAL A 372 2.11 3.18 10.10
CA VAL A 372 2.74 3.11 11.43
C VAL A 372 4.13 3.74 11.38
N LEU A 373 4.18 5.06 11.57
CA LEU A 373 5.42 5.85 11.51
C LEU A 373 6.22 5.74 12.82
N GLN A 374 7.48 5.35 12.72
CA GLN A 374 8.40 5.22 13.86
C GLN A 374 9.46 6.32 13.83
N LYS A 375 9.65 6.98 14.98
CA LYS A 375 10.73 7.94 15.21
C LYS A 375 12.09 7.25 15.06
N MET A 376 13.03 7.92 14.40
CA MET A 376 14.42 7.49 14.30
C MET A 376 15.26 8.05 15.46
N ASN A 377 16.32 7.33 15.81
CA ASN A 377 17.35 7.87 16.69
C ASN A 377 18.12 8.97 15.93
N GLY A 378 18.07 10.20 16.42
CA GLY A 378 18.75 11.34 15.81
C GLY A 378 18.00 12.65 16.01
N GLU A 379 18.68 13.75 15.72
CA GLU A 379 18.14 15.11 15.92
C GLU A 379 17.08 15.48 14.88
N ASP A 380 17.11 14.85 13.69
CA ASP A 380 16.21 15.12 12.57
C ASP A 380 14.91 14.29 12.62
N SER A 381 14.49 13.79 13.78
CA SER A 381 13.28 12.97 13.93
C SER A 381 12.36 13.48 15.02
N ALA A 382 11.05 13.36 14.81
CA ALA A 382 10.02 13.84 15.72
C ALA A 382 9.08 12.71 16.10
N ASP A 383 8.51 12.79 17.31
CA ASP A 383 7.41 11.93 17.67
C ASP A 383 6.16 12.31 16.87
N PHE A 384 5.40 11.33 16.40
CA PHE A 384 4.21 11.59 15.59
C PHE A 384 3.14 12.37 16.37
N GLN A 385 2.93 12.05 17.66
CA GLN A 385 1.97 12.75 18.51
C GLN A 385 2.39 14.19 18.78
N GLN A 386 3.70 14.44 18.88
CA GLN A 386 4.22 15.80 18.95
C GLN A 386 3.90 16.60 17.68
N VAL A 387 4.18 16.02 16.49
CA VAL A 387 3.85 16.70 15.23
C VAL A 387 2.37 16.99 15.12
N LEU A 388 1.52 16.07 15.57
CA LEU A 388 0.07 16.25 15.55
C LEU A 388 -0.41 17.38 16.48
N SER A 389 0.11 17.46 17.70
CA SER A 389 -0.29 18.48 18.68
C SER A 389 0.15 19.90 18.27
N GLU A 390 1.27 20.00 17.56
CA GLU A 390 1.79 21.27 17.05
C GLU A 390 1.19 21.67 15.68
N ASN A 391 0.45 20.78 15.02
CA ASN A 391 -0.11 21.01 13.69
C ASN A 391 -1.43 21.79 13.75
N ASN A 392 -1.44 22.98 13.15
CA ASN A 392 -2.60 23.88 13.11
C ASN A 392 -3.31 23.92 11.74
N ARG A 393 -3.13 22.91 10.88
CA ARG A 393 -3.82 22.84 9.58
C ARG A 393 -5.34 22.59 9.80
N PRO A 394 -6.26 23.22 9.05
CA PRO A 394 -7.68 22.95 9.13
C PRO A 394 -7.99 21.59 8.51
N ALA A 395 -9.13 21.04 8.90
CA ALA A 395 -9.63 19.83 8.25
C ALA A 395 -10.22 20.18 6.88
N LEU A 396 -9.90 19.38 5.88
CA LEU A 396 -10.36 19.45 4.50
C LEU A 396 -11.13 18.17 4.16
N ASN A 397 -11.99 18.24 3.15
CA ASN A 397 -12.64 17.05 2.63
C ASN A 397 -11.67 16.26 1.74
N PHE A 398 -11.62 14.95 1.96
CA PHE A 398 -10.86 14.01 1.14
C PHE A 398 -11.80 13.00 0.50
N HIS A 399 -11.55 12.78 -0.79
CA HIS A 399 -12.02 11.61 -1.53
C HIS A 399 -10.80 10.78 -1.87
N LEU A 400 -10.71 9.60 -1.27
CA LEU A 400 -9.59 8.70 -1.47
C LEU A 400 -10.08 7.45 -2.18
N VAL A 401 -9.25 6.92 -3.07
CA VAL A 401 -9.48 5.63 -3.72
C VAL A 401 -8.36 4.69 -3.30
N TRP A 402 -8.73 3.58 -2.67
CA TRP A 402 -7.81 2.52 -2.33
C TRP A 402 -8.02 1.34 -3.26
N SER A 403 -6.95 0.90 -3.91
CA SER A 403 -6.96 -0.13 -4.95
C SER A 403 -5.78 -1.06 -4.73
N TRP A 404 -6.06 -2.35 -4.53
CA TRP A 404 -5.01 -3.37 -4.45
C TRP A 404 -4.45 -3.79 -5.81
N ARG A 405 -5.08 -3.36 -6.91
CA ARG A 405 -4.59 -3.57 -8.28
C ARG A 405 -3.79 -2.36 -8.77
N GLU A 406 -2.68 -2.60 -9.47
CA GLU A 406 -1.81 -1.53 -9.97
C GLU A 406 -2.48 -0.67 -11.05
N GLN A 407 -3.22 -1.30 -11.97
CA GLN A 407 -3.96 -0.64 -13.04
C GLN A 407 -5.47 -0.71 -12.80
N LEU A 408 -6.09 0.46 -12.75
CA LEU A 408 -7.52 0.57 -13.02
C LEU A 408 -7.74 0.32 -14.52
N SER A 409 -8.86 -0.31 -14.90
CA SER A 409 -9.18 -0.56 -16.30
C SER A 409 -9.07 0.73 -17.13
N PRO A 410 -8.60 0.70 -18.38
CA PRO A 410 -8.43 1.90 -19.21
C PRO A 410 -9.69 2.77 -19.35
N SER A 411 -10.87 2.17 -19.13
CA SER A 411 -12.18 2.81 -19.20
C SER A 411 -12.68 3.42 -17.88
N LEU A 412 -11.98 3.24 -16.76
CA LEU A 412 -12.45 3.66 -15.43
C LEU A 412 -11.33 4.40 -14.67
N GLY A 413 -11.42 5.73 -14.65
CA GLY A 413 -10.48 6.59 -13.94
C GLY A 413 -10.70 6.60 -12.42
N VAL A 414 -9.70 7.06 -11.67
CA VAL A 414 -9.79 7.21 -10.20
C VAL A 414 -10.93 8.17 -9.83
N LEU A 415 -11.10 9.24 -10.62
CA LEU A 415 -12.16 10.22 -10.47
C LEU A 415 -13.56 9.64 -10.69
N ASP A 416 -13.72 8.76 -11.67
CA ASP A 416 -15.03 8.19 -12.01
C ASP A 416 -15.53 7.27 -10.88
N LEU A 417 -14.62 6.47 -10.30
CA LEU A 417 -14.91 5.65 -9.11
C LEU A 417 -15.30 6.50 -7.90
N ALA A 418 -14.56 7.57 -7.64
CA ALA A 418 -14.87 8.48 -6.53
C ALA A 418 -16.24 9.18 -6.72
N ALA A 419 -16.57 9.56 -7.95
CA ALA A 419 -17.85 10.18 -8.27
C ALA A 419 -19.02 9.19 -8.18
N GLU A 420 -18.86 7.98 -8.72
CA GLU A 420 -19.86 6.90 -8.61
C GLU A 420 -20.13 6.54 -7.15
N ALA A 421 -19.11 6.60 -6.29
CA ALA A 421 -19.27 6.35 -4.87
C ALA A 421 -20.26 7.31 -4.19
N LEU A 422 -20.45 8.50 -4.75
CA LEU A 422 -21.32 9.55 -4.24
C LEU A 422 -22.65 9.67 -5.01
N GLY A 423 -22.87 8.83 -6.03
CA GLY A 423 -24.20 8.59 -6.61
C GLY A 423 -24.67 9.50 -7.75
N THR A 424 -23.92 10.54 -8.17
CA THR A 424 -24.32 11.41 -9.30
C THR A 424 -23.13 11.97 -10.09
N LYS A 425 -23.36 12.41 -11.34
CA LYS A 425 -22.34 13.09 -12.16
C LYS A 425 -21.92 14.47 -11.63
N SER A 426 -22.82 15.21 -10.98
CA SER A 426 -22.47 16.50 -10.33
C SER A 426 -21.46 16.33 -9.20
N THR A 427 -21.28 15.09 -8.71
CA THR A 427 -20.27 14.79 -7.72
C THR A 427 -18.83 14.88 -8.26
N ILE A 428 -18.61 14.72 -9.56
CA ILE A 428 -17.27 14.92 -10.15
C ILE A 428 -16.75 16.32 -9.80
N GLU A 429 -17.63 17.32 -9.88
CA GLU A 429 -17.25 18.70 -9.56
C GLU A 429 -16.83 18.86 -8.11
N LYS A 430 -17.51 18.15 -7.20
CA LYS A 430 -17.21 18.19 -5.78
C LYS A 430 -15.86 17.55 -5.49
N VAL A 431 -15.61 16.36 -6.06
CA VAL A 431 -14.33 15.65 -5.90
C VAL A 431 -13.18 16.51 -6.40
N LEU A 432 -13.27 17.01 -7.64
CA LEU A 432 -12.26 17.89 -8.23
C LEU A 432 -12.01 19.15 -7.40
N TRP A 433 -13.08 19.77 -6.89
CA TRP A 433 -12.95 20.99 -6.09
C TRP A 433 -12.33 20.74 -4.72
N ASP A 434 -12.78 19.70 -3.99
CA ASP A 434 -12.21 19.30 -2.71
C ASP A 434 -10.71 18.98 -2.87
N THR A 435 -10.33 18.27 -3.94
CA THR A 435 -8.93 17.99 -4.28
C THR A 435 -8.15 19.27 -4.63
N ASN A 436 -8.75 20.21 -5.36
CA ASN A 436 -8.11 21.51 -5.66
C ASN A 436 -7.81 22.29 -4.38
N VAL A 437 -8.76 22.37 -3.45
CA VAL A 437 -8.58 23.05 -2.15
C VAL A 437 -7.48 22.35 -1.35
N ALA A 438 -7.47 21.02 -1.31
CA ALA A 438 -6.42 20.26 -0.65
C ALA A 438 -5.04 20.54 -1.23
N MET A 439 -4.88 20.51 -2.55
CA MET A 439 -3.60 20.84 -3.20
C MET A 439 -3.20 22.30 -2.99
N HIS A 440 -4.14 23.24 -2.92
CA HIS A 440 -3.85 24.63 -2.59
C HIS A 440 -3.33 24.83 -1.17
N GLU A 441 -3.89 24.09 -0.22
CA GLU A 441 -3.48 24.05 1.16
C GLU A 441 -1.99 23.64 1.26
N THR A 442 -1.59 22.65 0.48
CA THR A 442 -0.21 22.10 0.47
C THR A 442 0.87 23.11 0.08
N ALA A 443 0.57 24.01 -0.86
CA ALA A 443 1.52 24.92 -1.45
C ALA A 443 1.94 26.08 -0.52
N TYR A 444 1.40 26.17 0.70
CA TYR A 444 1.71 27.22 1.67
C TYR A 444 3.00 26.92 2.46
N ASN A 445 4.13 26.67 1.79
CA ASN A 445 5.43 26.55 2.46
C ASN A 445 6.47 27.47 1.82
N ARG A 446 7.17 28.29 2.63
CA ARG A 446 8.03 29.40 2.15
C ARG A 446 9.21 28.95 1.26
N LYS A 447 9.56 27.66 1.21
CA LYS A 447 10.65 27.15 0.35
C LYS A 447 10.36 25.72 -0.15
N GLY A 448 10.19 25.55 -1.47
CA GLY A 448 10.72 24.37 -2.17
C GLY A 448 9.77 23.32 -2.77
N MET A 449 8.46 23.31 -2.49
CA MET A 449 7.55 22.26 -3.01
C MET A 449 6.23 22.82 -3.53
N TYR A 450 6.29 23.63 -4.60
CA TYR A 450 5.09 24.09 -5.32
C TYR A 450 4.68 23.11 -6.43
N TRP A 451 5.62 22.33 -6.94
CA TRP A 451 5.42 21.55 -8.16
C TRP A 451 4.33 20.46 -8.07
N PRO A 452 4.13 19.71 -6.96
CA PRO A 452 3.06 18.71 -6.92
C PRO A 452 1.68 19.38 -6.94
N ALA A 453 1.55 20.49 -6.20
CA ALA A 453 0.33 21.30 -6.19
C ALA A 453 0.06 21.94 -7.56
N MET A 454 1.10 22.47 -8.22
CA MET A 454 0.97 23.02 -9.57
C MET A 454 0.49 21.96 -10.55
N LEU A 455 1.17 20.81 -10.65
CA LEU A 455 0.78 19.72 -11.56
C LEU A 455 -0.66 19.23 -11.30
N ALA A 456 -1.03 19.04 -10.03
CA ALA A 456 -2.37 18.58 -9.69
C ALA A 456 -3.45 19.63 -10.04
N THR A 457 -3.24 20.89 -9.69
CA THR A 457 -4.23 21.96 -9.98
C THR A 457 -4.37 22.23 -11.48
N GLU A 458 -3.29 22.09 -12.24
CA GLU A 458 -3.31 22.14 -13.71
C GLU A 458 -4.15 21.03 -14.33
N ASP A 459 -3.94 19.80 -13.86
CA ASP A 459 -4.70 18.64 -14.32
C ASP A 459 -6.19 18.75 -13.91
N ILE A 460 -6.47 19.24 -12.70
CA ILE A 460 -7.84 19.54 -12.25
C ILE A 460 -8.49 20.63 -13.13
N PHE A 461 -7.75 21.67 -13.52
CA PHE A 461 -8.26 22.70 -14.43
C PHE A 461 -8.60 22.12 -15.80
N ARG A 462 -7.74 21.25 -16.34
CA ARG A 462 -8.01 20.50 -17.57
C ARG A 462 -9.30 19.67 -17.43
N LEU A 463 -9.42 18.87 -16.36
CA LEU A 463 -10.59 18.03 -16.12
C LEU A 463 -11.89 18.83 -15.94
N PHE A 464 -11.84 19.97 -15.26
CA PHE A 464 -12.97 20.88 -15.16
C PHE A 464 -13.37 21.45 -16.53
N THR A 465 -12.38 21.83 -17.35
CA THR A 465 -12.61 22.33 -18.72
C THR A 465 -13.26 21.27 -19.59
N GLU A 466 -12.73 20.05 -19.59
CA GLU A 466 -13.24 18.94 -20.40
C GLU A 466 -14.66 18.52 -20.00
N ARG A 467 -14.96 18.49 -18.70
CA ARG A 467 -16.23 17.94 -18.20
C ARG A 467 -17.34 18.97 -18.03
N LEU A 468 -17.01 20.21 -17.65
CA LEU A 468 -18.00 21.27 -17.37
C LEU A 468 -17.94 22.44 -18.37
N GLY A 469 -16.91 22.46 -19.20
CA GLY A 469 -16.64 23.57 -20.10
C GLY A 469 -15.88 24.71 -19.44
N SER A 470 -15.28 25.51 -20.31
CA SER A 470 -14.45 26.67 -19.97
C SER A 470 -15.18 27.80 -19.24
N TRP A 471 -16.50 27.89 -19.41
CA TRP A 471 -17.34 28.97 -18.89
C TRP A 471 -17.93 28.67 -17.52
N HIS A 472 -17.78 27.44 -17.03
CA HIS A 472 -18.27 27.06 -15.72
C HIS A 472 -17.55 27.88 -14.62
N PRO A 473 -18.26 28.37 -13.57
CA PRO A 473 -17.66 29.17 -12.50
C PRO A 473 -16.45 28.48 -11.84
N LYS A 474 -16.58 27.18 -11.52
CA LYS A 474 -15.48 26.40 -10.92
C LYS A 474 -14.27 26.28 -11.84
N THR A 475 -14.45 26.10 -13.15
CA THR A 475 -13.34 26.07 -14.11
C THR A 475 -12.53 27.36 -14.07
N ARG A 476 -13.22 28.50 -14.05
CA ARG A 476 -12.57 29.82 -13.95
C ARG A 476 -11.89 30.04 -12.60
N MET A 477 -12.49 29.56 -11.51
CA MET A 477 -11.89 29.61 -10.17
C MET A 477 -10.68 28.69 -10.04
N THR A 478 -10.66 27.53 -10.70
CA THR A 478 -9.47 26.67 -10.76
C THR A 478 -8.36 27.31 -11.57
N LEU A 479 -8.66 28.04 -12.65
CA LEU A 479 -7.65 28.82 -13.35
C LEU A 479 -7.04 29.89 -12.44
N TYR A 480 -7.86 30.59 -11.67
CA TYR A 480 -7.41 31.50 -10.61
C TYR A 480 -6.61 30.78 -9.52
N SER A 481 -6.88 29.50 -9.26
CA SER A 481 -6.13 28.67 -8.31
C SER A 481 -4.71 28.36 -8.86
N VAL A 482 -4.60 27.77 -10.06
CA VAL A 482 -3.33 27.46 -10.75
C VAL A 482 -2.41 28.67 -10.77
N ALA A 483 -2.95 29.75 -11.28
CA ALA A 483 -2.38 31.06 -11.30
C ALA A 483 -1.70 31.57 -10.03
N LEU A 484 -2.41 31.43 -8.91
CA LEU A 484 -1.95 31.88 -7.63
C LEU A 484 -0.71 31.09 -7.19
N LEU A 485 -0.69 29.78 -7.44
CA LEU A 485 0.47 28.93 -7.20
C LEU A 485 1.68 29.37 -8.03
N TYR A 486 1.46 29.67 -9.31
CA TYR A 486 2.50 30.17 -10.20
C TYR A 486 3.10 31.50 -9.71
N SER A 487 2.30 32.42 -9.18
CA SER A 487 2.82 33.68 -8.63
C SER A 487 3.66 33.48 -7.37
N LYS A 488 3.30 32.51 -6.52
CA LYS A 488 3.99 32.23 -5.24
C LYS A 488 5.33 31.56 -5.44
N ALA A 489 5.43 30.73 -6.46
CA ALA A 489 6.54 29.80 -6.57
C ALA A 489 7.92 30.49 -6.81
N ASN A 490 7.95 31.78 -7.16
CA ASN A 490 9.15 32.59 -7.48
C ASN A 490 10.24 31.78 -8.19
N ILE A 491 9.81 30.93 -9.12
CA ILE A 491 10.69 30.00 -9.82
C ILE A 491 11.36 30.87 -10.86
N GLY A 492 12.66 31.16 -10.69
CA GLY A 492 13.49 31.68 -11.78
C GLY A 492 13.49 30.72 -12.99
N ASP A 493 14.42 30.91 -13.93
CA ASP A 493 14.51 30.14 -15.19
C ASP A 493 14.76 28.61 -15.05
N LYS A 494 14.56 28.02 -13.86
CA LYS A 494 14.63 26.56 -13.69
C LYS A 494 13.49 25.89 -14.45
N ALA A 495 13.86 25.10 -15.45
CA ALA A 495 13.00 24.24 -16.24
C ALA A 495 12.36 23.15 -15.36
N ILE A 496 11.13 23.39 -14.91
CA ILE A 496 10.22 22.32 -14.52
C ILE A 496 9.42 22.03 -15.78
N PRO A 497 9.32 20.77 -16.24
CA PRO A 497 8.48 20.41 -17.37
C PRO A 497 7.01 20.55 -16.96
N LEU A 498 6.51 21.79 -16.97
CA LEU A 498 5.12 22.12 -16.68
C LEU A 498 4.33 22.03 -17.99
N LEU A 499 3.02 21.79 -17.89
CA LEU A 499 2.13 21.78 -19.05
C LEU A 499 2.05 23.16 -19.75
N PHE A 500 2.40 24.23 -19.03
CA PHE A 500 2.26 25.62 -19.47
C PHE A 500 3.57 26.33 -19.72
N ASP A 501 3.51 27.22 -20.71
CA ASP A 501 4.37 28.39 -20.71
C ASP A 501 3.99 29.30 -19.53
N ARG A 502 4.90 29.42 -18.57
CA ARG A 502 4.75 30.23 -17.35
C ARG A 502 4.39 31.68 -17.65
N THR A 503 4.83 32.22 -18.78
CA THR A 503 4.58 33.62 -19.17
C THR A 503 3.14 33.80 -19.65
N LYS A 504 2.61 32.88 -20.47
CA LYS A 504 1.22 32.89 -20.94
C LYS A 504 0.22 32.78 -19.78
N ALA A 505 0.44 31.87 -18.83
CA ALA A 505 -0.43 31.71 -17.66
C ALA A 505 -0.46 32.99 -16.79
N ARG A 506 0.72 33.58 -16.51
CA ARG A 506 0.84 34.86 -15.79
C ARG A 506 0.18 36.02 -16.52
N ASP A 507 0.29 36.09 -17.83
CA ASP A 507 -0.32 37.16 -18.63
C ASP A 507 -1.85 37.05 -18.69
N ILE A 508 -2.38 35.83 -18.79
CA ILE A 508 -3.83 35.59 -18.74
C ILE A 508 -4.37 36.00 -17.38
N LEU A 509 -3.66 35.67 -16.31
CA LEU A 509 -4.02 36.12 -14.97
C LEU A 509 -4.00 37.61 -14.78
N ARG A 510 -2.92 38.26 -15.24
CA ARG A 510 -2.83 39.71 -15.19
C ARG A 510 -4.05 40.33 -15.85
N ARG A 511 -4.45 39.81 -17.02
CA ARG A 511 -5.61 40.29 -17.75
C ARG A 511 -6.95 39.95 -17.07
N MET A 512 -7.10 38.74 -16.51
CA MET A 512 -8.29 38.34 -15.73
C MET A 512 -8.48 39.23 -14.50
N CYS A 513 -7.39 39.58 -13.84
CA CYS A 513 -7.39 40.46 -12.67
C CYS A 513 -7.41 41.95 -13.04
N GLY A 514 -7.42 42.31 -14.33
CA GLY A 514 -7.42 43.70 -14.79
C GLY A 514 -6.10 44.47 -14.56
N LEU A 515 -4.98 43.77 -14.33
CA LEU A 515 -3.67 44.34 -14.02
C LEU A 515 -2.99 44.96 -15.26
N GLN A 516 -2.39 46.13 -15.07
CA GLN A 516 -1.53 46.79 -16.07
C GLN A 516 -0.11 46.20 -16.11
N TYR A 517 0.62 46.48 -17.19
CA TYR A 517 2.00 46.01 -17.36
C TYR A 517 2.90 46.66 -16.30
N GLY A 518 3.51 45.84 -15.42
CA GLY A 518 4.33 46.31 -14.30
C GLY A 518 3.68 46.13 -12.91
N GLU A 519 2.38 45.89 -12.83
CA GLU A 519 1.73 45.57 -11.56
C GLU A 519 2.06 44.13 -11.13
N ASN A 520 2.27 43.94 -9.82
CA ASN A 520 2.61 42.65 -9.24
C ASN A 520 1.34 41.89 -8.89
N LEU A 521 1.20 40.65 -9.38
CA LEU A 521 0.08 39.76 -9.03
C LEU A 521 -0.13 39.67 -7.52
N SER A 522 0.97 39.76 -6.73
CA SER A 522 0.94 39.69 -5.27
C SER A 522 0.18 40.84 -4.58
N SER A 523 0.02 42.01 -5.22
CA SER A 523 -0.71 43.14 -4.63
C SER A 523 -2.23 42.93 -4.67
N LEU A 524 -2.73 42.21 -5.68
CA LEU A 524 -4.17 42.00 -5.90
C LEU A 524 -4.73 40.80 -5.11
N VAL A 525 -3.92 39.78 -4.82
CA VAL A 525 -4.34 38.68 -3.92
C VAL A 525 -4.44 39.11 -2.45
N GLY A 526 -3.97 40.31 -2.12
CA GLY A 526 -4.05 40.91 -0.79
C GLY A 526 -3.13 40.27 0.25
N ARG A 527 -2.90 40.98 1.36
CA ARG A 527 -2.14 40.48 2.53
C ARG A 527 -2.76 39.21 3.13
N ASN A 528 -4.07 39.03 3.01
CA ASN A 528 -4.81 37.87 3.52
C ASN A 528 -4.34 36.54 2.88
N TYR A 529 -3.92 36.55 1.62
CA TYR A 529 -3.37 35.38 0.92
C TYR A 529 -1.95 34.97 1.35
N PHE A 530 -1.12 35.94 1.76
CA PHE A 530 0.18 35.69 2.39
C PHE A 530 0.05 35.07 3.79
N HIS A 531 -1.14 35.19 4.40
CA HIS A 531 -1.45 34.69 5.74
C HIS A 531 -2.45 33.53 5.74
N ARG A 532 -2.67 32.85 4.59
CA ARG A 532 -3.54 31.67 4.48
C ARG A 532 -5.05 31.89 4.61
N LYS A 533 -5.53 33.13 4.78
CA LYS A 533 -6.96 33.40 5.10
C LYS A 533 -7.96 32.99 4.02
N TYR A 534 -7.56 32.85 2.76
CA TYR A 534 -8.50 32.53 1.66
C TYR A 534 -9.06 31.10 1.70
N ILE A 535 -8.34 30.13 2.28
CA ILE A 535 -8.90 28.79 2.53
C ILE A 535 -9.80 28.77 3.77
N ASP A 536 -9.80 29.84 4.56
CA ASP A 536 -10.75 30.05 5.65
C ASP A 536 -12.01 30.78 5.13
N GLU A 537 -12.01 31.28 3.87
CA GLU A 537 -13.17 31.88 3.24
C GLU A 537 -14.16 30.78 2.80
N PRO A 538 -15.38 30.72 3.38
CA PRO A 538 -16.34 29.66 3.09
C PRO A 538 -16.71 29.56 1.60
N ASP A 539 -16.77 30.71 0.91
CA ASP A 539 -17.12 30.77 -0.51
C ASP A 539 -16.02 30.21 -1.40
N PHE A 540 -14.75 30.33 -1.00
CA PHE A 540 -13.65 29.69 -1.71
C PHE A 540 -13.67 28.17 -1.49
N VAL A 541 -13.83 27.72 -0.24
CA VAL A 541 -13.88 26.29 0.09
C VAL A 541 -15.05 25.60 -0.61
N SER A 542 -16.21 26.26 -0.70
CA SER A 542 -17.38 25.75 -1.40
C SER A 542 -17.32 25.89 -2.93
N GLY A 543 -16.38 26.69 -3.45
CA GLY A 543 -16.25 26.97 -4.89
C GLY A 543 -17.32 27.91 -5.43
N ASN A 544 -17.97 28.67 -4.54
CA ASN A 544 -19.01 29.65 -4.84
C ASN A 544 -18.47 31.09 -4.91
N MET A 545 -17.19 31.29 -4.61
CA MET A 545 -16.56 32.61 -4.66
C MET A 545 -16.71 33.22 -6.05
N GLU A 546 -17.31 34.41 -6.11
CA GLU A 546 -17.36 35.18 -7.35
C GLU A 546 -15.96 35.75 -7.66
N ILE A 547 -15.46 35.49 -8.86
CA ILE A 547 -14.23 36.11 -9.34
C ILE A 547 -14.52 37.62 -9.48
N PRO A 548 -13.64 38.52 -9.00
CA PRO A 548 -13.83 39.95 -9.16
C PRO A 548 -14.18 40.29 -10.62
N ILE A 549 -15.32 40.95 -10.81
CA ILE A 549 -16.05 41.12 -12.10
C ILE A 549 -15.24 41.91 -13.17
N SER A 550 -14.02 42.37 -12.88
CA SER A 550 -13.18 43.15 -13.81
C SER A 550 -12.57 42.36 -14.98
N ILE A 551 -12.99 41.11 -15.23
CA ILE A 551 -12.57 40.33 -16.39
C ILE A 551 -13.06 41.02 -17.68
N ARG A 552 -12.18 41.77 -18.35
CA ARG A 552 -12.48 42.40 -19.64
C ARG A 552 -12.79 41.34 -20.71
N LEU A 553 -13.78 41.60 -21.57
CA LEU A 553 -14.20 40.76 -22.71
C LEU A 553 -13.04 40.28 -23.61
N GLU A 554 -11.96 41.07 -23.74
CA GLU A 554 -10.76 40.67 -24.49
C GLU A 554 -9.97 39.52 -23.84
N ALA A 555 -9.92 39.47 -22.49
CA ALA A 555 -9.26 38.40 -21.75
C ALA A 555 -9.96 37.04 -21.97
N LEU A 556 -11.28 37.08 -22.20
CA LEU A 556 -12.12 35.90 -22.44
C LEU A 556 -11.89 35.27 -23.83
N SER A 557 -11.51 36.05 -24.85
CA SER A 557 -11.14 35.50 -26.17
C SER A 557 -9.80 34.75 -26.15
N LYS A 558 -8.80 35.28 -25.42
CA LYS A 558 -7.50 34.63 -25.26
C LYS A 558 -7.54 33.45 -24.29
N LEU A 559 -8.48 33.46 -23.34
CA LEU A 559 -8.82 32.27 -22.56
C LEU A 559 -9.21 31.12 -23.50
N LYS A 560 -10.09 31.38 -24.49
CA LYS A 560 -10.49 30.38 -25.49
C LYS A 560 -9.29 29.86 -26.29
N ASP A 561 -8.33 30.70 -26.66
CA ASP A 561 -7.13 30.27 -27.38
C ASP A 561 -6.23 29.37 -26.53
N LEU A 562 -6.06 29.69 -25.24
CA LEU A 562 -5.35 28.83 -24.30
C LEU A 562 -6.10 27.50 -24.13
N LEU A 563 -7.42 27.56 -23.89
CA LEU A 563 -8.30 26.39 -23.73
C LEU A 563 -8.31 25.48 -24.97
N ARG A 564 -8.16 26.02 -26.18
CA ARG A 564 -7.94 25.23 -27.41
C ARG A 564 -6.57 24.56 -27.45
N GLU A 565 -5.52 25.21 -26.94
CA GLU A 565 -4.20 24.59 -26.71
C GLU A 565 -4.30 23.43 -25.68
N PHE A 566 -5.24 23.51 -24.72
CA PHE A 566 -5.53 22.43 -23.75
C PHE A 566 -6.28 21.25 -24.37
N GLU A 567 -7.35 21.52 -25.12
CA GLU A 567 -8.23 20.50 -25.72
C GLU A 567 -7.51 19.54 -26.68
N HIS A 568 -6.30 19.90 -27.14
CA HIS A 568 -5.54 19.12 -28.13
C HIS A 568 -4.31 18.43 -27.55
N ARG A 569 -4.06 18.52 -26.23
CA ARG A 569 -2.95 17.79 -25.60
C ARG A 569 -3.39 16.41 -25.12
N PRO A 570 -2.57 15.36 -25.32
CA PRO A 570 -2.87 14.04 -24.80
C PRO A 570 -2.97 14.09 -23.27
N PRO A 571 -3.79 13.19 -22.66
CA PRO A 571 -3.90 13.09 -21.22
C PRO A 571 -2.51 12.94 -20.59
N LEU A 572 -2.34 13.56 -19.43
CA LEU A 572 -1.14 13.39 -18.60
C LEU A 572 -1.06 11.93 -18.19
N ARG A 573 -0.39 11.11 -19.01
CA ARG A 573 0.23 9.91 -18.47
C ARG A 573 1.31 10.46 -17.55
N LEU A 574 1.03 10.44 -16.25
CA LEU A 574 2.04 10.39 -15.22
C LEU A 574 2.86 9.12 -15.47
N GLN A 575 3.66 9.09 -16.55
CA GLN A 575 4.91 8.37 -16.47
C GLN A 575 5.64 8.96 -15.26
N PRO A 576 6.34 8.13 -14.48
CA PRO A 576 7.07 8.63 -13.33
C PRO A 576 7.94 9.78 -13.84
N LEU A 577 7.57 11.02 -13.50
CA LEU A 577 8.53 12.09 -13.48
C LEU A 577 9.45 11.65 -12.35
N PHE A 578 10.57 11.05 -12.75
CA PHE A 578 11.60 10.32 -11.99
C PHE A 578 11.39 8.81 -11.84
#